data_AF-A0AAW5EUG8-F1
#
_entry.id   AF-A0AAW5EUG8-F1
#
_cell.length_a   1.000
_cell.length_b   1.000
_cell.length_c   1.000
_cell.angle_alpha   90.00
_cell.angle_beta   90.00
_cell.angle_gamma   90.00
#
_symmetry.space_group_name_H-M   'P 1'
#
loop_
_entity.id
_entity.type
_entity.pdbx_description
1 polymer ?
#
loop_
_entity_poly.entity_id
_entity_poly.type
_entity_poly.pdbx_seq_one_letter_code
_entity_poly.pdbx_strand_id
1 'polypeptide(L)'
;MDMATSNSTVTVLCRMPSGLVLDLYDDALLAARAGDARRGQGAMAPPVPRASVRLAGARRDPRYHPRDNRLLGMAGRTEVPADFWSAWCAQNPDFAPLRHGLIAAERTADRATSWLREHGGTRTGLEPLDPDALPVVGVTRRDAA
;
A
#
# COMPACT_ATOMS: atom_id res chain seq x y z
N MET A 1 -11.58 -17.60 22.39
CA MET A 1 -11.04 -18.49 21.33
C MET A 1 -9.72 -17.88 20.93
N ASP A 2 -8.64 -18.35 21.57
CA ASP A 2 -7.30 -17.79 21.37
C ASP A 2 -6.85 -18.09 19.95
N MET A 3 -6.69 -17.03 19.16
CA MET A 3 -6.13 -17.09 17.83
C MET A 3 -4.64 -17.33 18.00
N ALA A 4 -4.24 -18.60 18.00
CA ALA A 4 -2.84 -19.00 18.00
C ALA A 4 -2.11 -18.27 16.87
N THR A 5 -1.27 -17.31 17.23
CA THR A 5 -0.47 -16.52 16.30
C THR A 5 0.50 -17.47 15.62
N SER A 6 0.21 -17.87 14.39
CA SER A 6 1.19 -18.53 13.55
C SER A 6 2.37 -17.56 13.38
N ASN A 7 3.56 -17.93 13.85
CA ASN A 7 4.77 -17.10 13.80
C ASN A 7 5.34 -16.94 12.38
N SER A 8 4.51 -17.11 11.35
CA SER A 8 4.86 -16.99 9.95
C SER A 8 4.71 -15.54 9.50
N THR A 9 5.72 -15.02 8.80
CA THR A 9 5.69 -13.71 8.15
C THR A 9 5.51 -13.85 6.64
N VAL A 10 5.03 -12.77 6.02
CA VAL A 10 5.02 -12.57 4.57
C VAL A 10 5.81 -11.33 4.22
N THR A 11 6.41 -11.31 3.03
CA THR A 11 7.01 -10.11 2.47
C THR A 11 5.94 -9.32 1.72
N VAL A 12 5.53 -8.19 2.28
CA VAL A 12 4.62 -7.26 1.61
C VAL A 12 5.42 -6.26 0.79
N LEU A 13 5.12 -6.20 -0.49
CA LEU A 13 5.58 -5.22 -1.46
C LEU A 13 4.67 -4.00 -1.42
N CYS A 14 5.24 -2.80 -1.45
CA CYS A 14 4.47 -1.56 -1.60
C CYS A 14 5.13 -0.62 -2.61
N ARG A 15 4.38 -0.34 -3.67
CA ARG A 15 4.80 0.47 -4.83
C ARG A 15 4.51 1.95 -4.66
N MET A 16 3.83 2.34 -3.59
CA MET A 16 3.59 3.75 -3.25
C MET A 16 4.92 4.42 -2.85
N PRO A 17 5.21 5.67 -3.28
CA PRO A 17 6.52 6.29 -3.06
C PRO A 17 6.95 6.33 -1.58
N SER A 18 6.03 6.74 -0.70
CA SER A 18 6.28 6.94 0.74
C SER A 18 5.80 5.77 1.62
N GLY A 19 5.27 4.72 0.99
CA GLY A 19 4.65 3.59 1.69
C GLY A 19 3.22 3.90 2.14
N LEU A 20 2.69 3.02 2.99
CA LEU A 20 1.34 3.10 3.55
C LEU A 20 1.37 2.66 5.01
N VAL A 21 0.40 3.14 5.80
CA VAL A 21 0.11 2.56 7.12
C VAL A 21 -1.17 1.74 6.96
N LEU A 22 -1.08 0.47 7.30
CA LEU A 22 -2.21 -0.45 7.31
C LEU A 22 -2.74 -0.51 8.73
N ASP A 23 -3.91 0.04 8.94
CA ASP A 23 -4.63 -0.06 10.21
C ASP A 23 -5.63 -1.19 10.14
N LEU A 24 -5.65 -2.01 11.18
CA LEU A 24 -6.59 -3.10 11.37
C LEU A 24 -7.48 -2.77 12.55
N TYR A 25 -8.78 -2.73 12.31
CA TYR A 25 -9.79 -2.38 13.32
C TYR A 25 -10.52 -3.61 13.84
N ASP A 26 -11.26 -3.43 14.93
CA ASP A 26 -12.27 -4.38 15.39
C ASP A 26 -13.58 -4.16 14.61
N ASP A 27 -14.03 -5.18 13.86
CA ASP A 27 -15.22 -5.09 13.01
C ASP A 27 -16.50 -4.90 13.82
N ALA A 28 -16.60 -5.50 15.01
CA ALA A 28 -17.76 -5.36 15.87
C ALA A 28 -17.85 -3.92 16.41
N LEU A 29 -16.71 -3.33 16.78
CA LEU A 29 -16.63 -1.93 17.17
C LEU A 29 -17.01 -0.99 16.01
N LEU A 30 -16.50 -1.24 14.81
CA LEU A 30 -16.84 -0.43 13.63
C LEU A 30 -18.34 -0.52 13.29
N ALA A 31 -18.92 -1.72 13.34
CA ALA A 31 -20.34 -1.94 13.09
C ALA A 31 -21.23 -1.25 14.14
N ALA A 32 -20.86 -1.34 15.42
CA ALA A 32 -21.56 -0.66 16.51
C ALA A 32 -21.55 0.86 16.30
N ARG A 33 -20.37 1.44 16.01
CA ARG A 33 -20.22 2.87 15.73
C ARG A 33 -21.02 3.34 14.52
N ALA A 34 -21.04 2.55 13.45
CA ALA A 34 -21.86 2.84 12.29
C ALA A 34 -23.36 2.83 12.62
N GLY A 35 -23.79 1.91 13.49
CA GLY A 35 -25.16 1.86 14.03
C GLY A 35 -25.52 3.11 14.84
N ASP A 36 -24.64 3.51 15.76
CA ASP A 36 -24.87 4.69 16.61
C ASP A 36 -24.88 5.99 15.80
N ALA A 37 -24.00 6.11 14.80
CA ALA A 37 -23.99 7.25 13.88
C ALA A 37 -25.33 7.41 13.14
N ARG A 38 -25.93 6.31 12.66
CA ARG A 38 -27.26 6.33 12.01
C ARG A 38 -28.39 6.75 12.96
N ARG A 39 -28.20 6.58 14.28
CA ARG A 39 -29.15 7.00 15.33
C ARG A 39 -28.89 8.43 15.83
N GLY A 40 -27.92 9.14 15.26
CA GLY A 40 -27.51 10.47 15.74
C GLY A 40 -26.70 10.45 17.04
N GLN A 41 -26.17 9.29 17.43
CA GLN A 41 -25.38 9.06 18.65
C GLN A 41 -23.91 8.73 18.33
N GLY A 42 -23.44 9.08 17.13
CA GLY A 42 -22.09 8.76 16.69
C GLY A 42 -21.03 9.43 17.55
N ALA A 43 -20.06 8.65 18.03
CA ALA A 43 -18.87 9.20 18.66
C ALA A 43 -18.04 9.99 17.62
N MET A 44 -17.65 11.22 17.96
CA MET A 44 -16.79 12.06 17.11
C MET A 44 -15.33 11.62 17.10
N ALA A 45 -14.88 10.89 18.14
CA ALA A 45 -13.53 10.38 18.20
C ALA A 45 -13.34 9.25 17.16
N PRO A 46 -12.26 9.28 16.35
CA PRO A 46 -12.00 8.22 15.38
C PRO A 46 -11.83 6.87 16.07
N PRO A 47 -12.14 5.74 15.40
CA PRO A 47 -11.84 4.43 15.94
C PRO A 47 -10.33 4.27 16.10
N VAL A 48 -9.93 3.59 17.18
CA VAL A 48 -8.52 3.28 17.42
C VAL A 48 -8.23 1.92 16.76
N PRO A 49 -7.20 1.81 15.91
CA PRO A 49 -6.78 0.52 15.36
C PRO A 49 -6.37 -0.44 16.48
N ARG A 50 -6.73 -1.71 16.35
CA ARG A 50 -6.22 -2.76 17.26
C ARG A 50 -4.79 -3.19 16.90
N ALA A 51 -4.38 -2.97 15.66
CA ALA A 51 -3.01 -3.18 15.20
C ALA A 51 -2.72 -2.29 13.99
N SER A 52 -1.46 -1.91 13.82
CA SER A 52 -1.01 -1.09 12.69
C SER A 52 0.35 -1.58 12.18
N VAL A 53 0.52 -1.60 10.85
CA VAL A 53 1.79 -1.94 10.19
C VAL A 53 2.14 -0.87 9.17
N ARG A 54 3.37 -0.34 9.23
CA ARG A 54 3.88 0.62 8.24
C ARG A 54 4.67 -0.09 7.15
N LEU A 55 4.15 -0.06 5.93
CA LEU A 55 4.84 -0.55 4.75
C LEU A 55 5.89 0.46 4.29
N ALA A 56 7.08 -0.01 3.97
CA ALA A 56 8.09 0.76 3.26
C ALA A 56 7.63 1.03 1.82
N GLY A 57 7.83 2.25 1.32
CA GLY A 57 7.48 2.61 -0.05
C GLY A 57 8.57 2.31 -1.08
N ALA A 58 8.25 2.53 -2.36
CA ALA A 58 9.17 2.35 -3.49
C ALA A 58 10.48 3.14 -3.35
N ARG A 59 10.48 4.29 -2.65
CA ARG A 59 11.70 5.06 -2.35
C ARG A 59 12.69 4.33 -1.43
N ARG A 60 12.27 3.22 -0.81
CA ARG A 60 13.11 2.33 0.00
C ARG A 60 13.63 1.13 -0.81
N ASP A 61 13.32 1.02 -2.09
CA ASP A 61 13.94 0.01 -2.96
C ASP A 61 15.45 0.32 -3.10
N PRO A 62 16.36 -0.67 -2.99
CA PRO A 62 17.81 -0.44 -3.09
C PRO A 62 18.25 0.20 -4.41
N ARG A 63 17.44 0.10 -5.47
CA ARG A 63 17.71 0.69 -6.79
C ARG A 63 17.27 2.14 -6.89
N TYR A 64 16.56 2.68 -5.90
CA TYR A 64 16.05 4.05 -5.93
C TYR A 64 17.17 5.06 -5.71
N HIS A 65 17.24 6.05 -6.60
CA HIS A 65 18.12 7.21 -6.44
C HIS A 65 17.31 8.52 -6.53
N PRO A 66 17.45 9.46 -5.58
CA PRO A 66 16.65 10.69 -5.55
C PRO A 66 16.79 11.57 -6.79
N ARG A 67 17.96 11.57 -7.46
CA ARG A 67 18.17 12.38 -8.67
C ARG A 67 17.40 11.84 -9.87
N ASP A 68 17.24 10.51 -9.95
CA ASP A 68 16.59 9.87 -11.10
C ASP A 68 15.08 9.79 -10.87
N ASN A 69 14.66 9.72 -9.59
CA ASN A 69 13.27 9.65 -9.15
C ASN A 69 12.42 8.62 -9.92
N ARG A 70 13.07 7.57 -10.44
CA ARG A 70 12.42 6.49 -11.18
C ARG A 70 11.73 5.58 -10.18
N LEU A 71 10.41 5.44 -10.29
CA LEU A 71 9.61 4.59 -9.39
C LEU A 71 9.07 3.33 -10.09
N LEU A 72 8.98 3.35 -11.41
CA LEU A 72 8.49 2.21 -12.18
C LEU A 72 9.39 0.98 -11.96
N GLY A 73 8.79 -0.15 -11.63
CA GLY A 73 9.49 -1.40 -11.30
C GLY A 73 10.07 -1.46 -9.88
N MET A 74 9.82 -0.46 -9.02
CA MET A 74 10.31 -0.43 -7.64
C MET A 74 9.22 -0.70 -6.62
N ALA A 75 9.62 -1.26 -5.47
CA ALA A 75 8.76 -1.45 -4.32
C ALA A 75 9.57 -1.46 -3.03
N GLY A 76 9.01 -0.91 -1.96
CA GLY A 76 9.48 -1.20 -0.62
C GLY A 76 9.05 -2.60 -0.21
N ARG A 77 9.85 -3.22 0.66
CA ARG A 77 9.62 -4.57 1.20
C ARG A 77 9.48 -4.47 2.71
N THR A 78 8.49 -5.12 3.27
CA THR A 78 8.24 -5.14 4.71
C THR A 78 7.82 -6.53 5.12
N GLU A 79 8.47 -7.10 6.13
CA GLU A 79 8.02 -8.34 6.75
C GLU A 79 6.81 -8.05 7.63
N VAL A 80 5.72 -8.77 7.41
CA VAL A 80 4.44 -8.56 8.09
C VAL A 80 3.95 -9.90 8.61
N PRO A 81 3.40 -9.98 9.84
CA PRO A 81 2.74 -11.20 10.32
C PRO A 81 1.65 -11.65 9.34
N ALA A 82 1.65 -12.94 8.97
CA ALA A 82 0.77 -13.46 7.92
C ALA A 82 -0.72 -13.35 8.31
N ASP A 83 -1.03 -13.53 9.59
CA ASP A 83 -2.35 -13.37 10.18
C ASP A 83 -2.84 -11.91 10.10
N PHE A 84 -1.96 -10.95 10.41
CA PHE A 84 -2.27 -9.52 10.23
C PHE A 84 -2.59 -9.22 8.76
N TRP A 85 -1.75 -9.65 7.82
CA TRP A 85 -1.96 -9.37 6.40
C TRP A 85 -3.28 -9.99 5.90
N SER A 86 -3.55 -11.25 6.25
CA SER A 86 -4.79 -11.94 5.87
C SER A 86 -6.03 -11.23 6.42
N ALA A 87 -6.02 -10.85 7.70
CA ALA A 87 -7.12 -10.15 8.33
C ALA A 87 -7.32 -8.74 7.72
N TRP A 88 -6.23 -8.04 7.43
CA TRP A 88 -6.28 -6.72 6.83
C TRP A 88 -6.86 -6.75 5.40
N CYS A 89 -6.47 -7.73 4.57
CA CYS A 89 -7.07 -7.94 3.25
C CYS A 89 -8.56 -8.26 3.32
N ALA A 90 -8.98 -9.07 4.29
CA ALA A 90 -10.38 -9.40 4.49
C ALA A 90 -11.23 -8.18 4.91
N GLN A 91 -10.66 -7.29 5.74
CA GLN A 91 -11.33 -6.04 6.15
C GLN A 91 -11.32 -4.98 5.04
N ASN A 92 -10.34 -5.00 4.12
CA ASN A 92 -10.13 -3.97 3.10
C ASN A 92 -10.07 -4.52 1.66
N PRO A 93 -11.02 -5.37 1.23
CA PRO A 93 -10.95 -6.06 -0.07
C PRO A 93 -10.98 -5.07 -1.25
N ASP A 94 -11.66 -3.93 -1.07
CA ASP A 94 -11.86 -2.93 -2.10
C ASP A 94 -10.82 -1.81 -2.11
N PHE A 95 -9.81 -1.87 -1.24
CA PHE A 95 -8.79 -0.85 -1.19
C PHE A 95 -8.01 -0.80 -2.50
N ALA A 96 -8.04 0.36 -3.17
CA ALA A 96 -7.52 0.51 -4.53
C ALA A 96 -6.06 0.02 -4.69
N PRO A 97 -5.11 0.34 -3.78
CA PRO A 97 -3.78 -0.24 -3.84
C PRO A 97 -3.72 -1.77 -3.81
N LEU A 98 -4.63 -2.43 -3.09
CA LEU A 98 -4.72 -3.90 -3.08
C LEU A 98 -5.28 -4.40 -4.43
N ARG A 99 -6.41 -3.86 -4.87
CA ARG A 99 -7.08 -4.26 -6.12
C ARG A 99 -6.23 -4.06 -7.37
N HIS A 100 -5.40 -3.02 -7.38
CA HIS A 100 -4.56 -2.67 -8.53
C HIS A 100 -3.12 -3.21 -8.43
N GLY A 101 -2.83 -4.07 -7.44
CA GLY A 101 -1.48 -4.63 -7.26
C GLY A 101 -0.42 -3.58 -6.97
N LEU A 102 -0.78 -2.49 -6.29
CA LEU A 102 0.19 -1.52 -5.77
C LEU A 102 0.76 -1.98 -4.42
N ILE A 103 0.01 -2.83 -3.71
CA ILE A 103 0.51 -3.66 -2.61
C ILE A 103 0.22 -5.13 -2.91
N ALA A 104 1.15 -6.01 -2.56
CA ALA A 104 1.01 -7.46 -2.74
C ALA A 104 1.88 -8.17 -1.69
N ALA A 105 1.53 -9.39 -1.32
CA ALA A 105 2.32 -10.19 -0.38
C ALA A 105 2.76 -11.51 -1.01
N GLU A 106 3.98 -11.90 -0.71
CA GLU A 106 4.54 -13.19 -1.09
C GLU A 106 5.17 -13.87 0.12
N ARG A 107 5.19 -15.21 0.10
CA ARG A 107 5.67 -16.01 1.24
C ARG A 107 7.16 -15.87 1.50
N THR A 108 7.94 -15.48 0.50
CA THR A 108 9.40 -15.35 0.60
C THR A 108 9.88 -14.13 -0.18
N ALA A 109 11.05 -13.62 0.19
CA ALA A 109 11.70 -12.49 -0.49
C ALA A 109 11.97 -12.77 -1.98
N ASP A 110 12.34 -14.01 -2.33
CA ASP A 110 12.58 -14.41 -3.72
C ASP A 110 11.31 -14.35 -4.55
N ARG A 111 10.20 -14.88 -4.00
CA ARG A 111 8.89 -14.78 -4.66
C ARG A 111 8.43 -13.35 -4.80
N ALA A 112 8.64 -12.51 -3.78
CA ALA A 112 8.36 -11.09 -3.85
C ALA A 112 9.18 -10.39 -4.96
N THR A 113 10.44 -10.82 -5.15
CA THR A 113 11.29 -10.31 -6.23
C THR A 113 10.79 -10.76 -7.60
N SER A 114 10.40 -12.03 -7.77
CA SER A 114 9.78 -12.52 -9.01
C SER A 114 8.48 -11.80 -9.33
N TRP A 115 7.61 -11.62 -8.33
CA TRP A 115 6.37 -10.88 -8.48
C TRP A 115 6.63 -9.45 -8.99
N LEU A 116 7.59 -8.74 -8.41
CA LEU A 116 7.93 -7.38 -8.83
C LEU A 116 8.51 -7.33 -10.25
N ARG A 117 9.23 -8.36 -10.70
CA ARG A 117 9.71 -8.46 -12.09
C ARG A 117 8.54 -8.60 -13.07
N GLU A 118 7.54 -9.40 -12.72
CA GLU A 118 6.36 -9.65 -13.57
C GLU A 118 5.41 -8.44 -13.62
N HIS A 119 5.19 -7.78 -12.48
CA HIS A 119 4.15 -6.75 -12.35
C HIS A 119 4.69 -5.32 -12.36
N GLY A 120 6.00 -5.15 -12.17
CA GLY A 120 6.66 -3.85 -12.00
C GLY A 120 6.63 -2.94 -13.23
N GLY A 121 6.38 -3.49 -14.41
CA GLY A 121 6.23 -2.72 -15.65
C GLY A 121 4.93 -1.91 -15.74
N THR A 122 3.92 -2.24 -14.93
CA THR A 122 2.64 -1.54 -14.91
C THR A 122 2.78 -0.19 -14.21
N ARG A 123 2.26 0.90 -14.79
CA ARG A 123 2.33 2.23 -14.18
C ARG A 123 1.47 2.31 -12.92
N THR A 124 1.98 2.97 -11.89
CA THR A 124 1.25 3.30 -10.66
C THR A 124 0.46 4.61 -10.79
N GLY A 125 0.79 5.43 -11.79
CA GLY A 125 0.24 6.78 -11.96
C GLY A 125 0.99 7.85 -11.16
N LEU A 126 2.01 7.44 -10.39
CA LEU A 126 2.85 8.32 -9.58
C LEU A 126 4.29 8.43 -10.12
N GLU A 127 4.53 7.87 -11.30
CA GLU A 127 5.81 8.04 -12.01
C GLU A 127 5.99 9.50 -12.48
N PRO A 128 7.25 9.98 -12.60
CA PRO A 128 7.53 11.24 -13.27
C PRO A 128 6.95 11.28 -14.69
N LEU A 129 6.62 12.49 -15.16
CA LEU A 129 6.27 12.70 -16.56
C LEU A 129 7.46 12.35 -17.45
N ASP A 130 7.17 11.71 -18.58
CA ASP A 130 8.16 11.42 -19.61
C ASP A 130 8.43 12.72 -20.39
N PRO A 131 9.67 13.26 -20.36
CA PRO A 131 10.01 14.50 -21.06
C PRO A 131 9.84 14.40 -22.59
N ASP A 132 10.01 13.19 -23.14
CA ASP A 132 9.90 12.96 -24.59
C ASP A 132 8.45 12.78 -25.04
N ALA A 133 7.52 12.61 -24.09
CA ALA A 133 6.07 12.55 -24.34
C ALA A 133 5.38 13.93 -24.19
N LEU A 134 6.15 15.03 -24.15
CA LEU A 134 5.63 16.39 -24.12
C LEU A 134 5.33 16.92 -25.53
N PRO A 135 4.29 17.76 -25.73
CA PRO A 135 3.46 18.37 -24.70
C PRO A 135 2.31 17.46 -24.24
N VAL A 136 2.15 17.32 -22.94
CA VAL A 136 0.93 16.80 -22.32
C VAL A 136 -0.01 17.99 -22.11
N VAL A 137 -1.32 17.82 -22.30
CA VAL A 137 -2.31 18.90 -22.14
C VAL A 137 -2.11 19.61 -20.79
N GLY A 138 -1.88 20.92 -20.83
CA GLY A 138 -1.65 21.74 -19.63
C GLY A 138 -0.21 21.76 -19.10
N VAL A 139 0.75 21.12 -19.77
CA VAL A 139 2.17 21.14 -19.39
C VAL A 139 3.02 21.66 -20.55
N THR A 140 3.74 22.77 -20.33
CA THR A 140 4.70 23.33 -21.29
C THR A 140 6.13 23.22 -20.75
N ARG A 141 7.09 22.96 -21.64
CA ARG A 141 8.52 23.00 -21.29
C ARG A 141 8.89 24.45 -20.96
N ARG A 142 9.53 24.68 -19.81
CA ARG A 142 9.92 26.02 -19.36
C ARG A 142 10.86 26.74 -20.35
N ASP A 143 11.61 25.96 -21.11
CA ASP A 143 12.66 26.43 -22.04
C ASP A 143 12.12 26.66 -23.46
N ALA A 144 10.80 26.56 -23.67
CA ALA A 144 10.13 26.78 -24.96
C ALA A 144 9.62 28.23 -25.16
N ALA A 145 10.23 29.20 -24.48
CA ALA A 145 9.97 30.64 -24.62
C ALA A 145 11.24 31.39 -25.00
#